data_AF-A0A815KV07-F1
#
_entry.id   AF-A0A815KV07-F1
#
_cell.length_a   1.000
_cell.length_b   1.000
_cell.length_c   1.000
_cell.angle_alpha   90.00
_cell.angle_beta   90.00
_cell.angle_gamma   90.00
#
_symmetry.space_group_name_H-M   'P 1'
#
loop_
_entity.id
_entity.type
_entity.pdbx_description
1 polymer ?
#
loop_
_entity_poly.entity_id
_entity_poly.type
_entity_poly.pdbx_seq_one_letter_code
_entity_poly.pdbx_strand_id
1 'polypeptide(L)'
;SLLKYHGETHTSQAQSPDDPLLHVSSDDVNGTGYRYILPENIFKKFIVISDRRTQIAGYLYGVSPPDNPQVKEIRCVVLPPQWGTHETVHLPNILPEHESFKDMEPLGWIHTQPNELPQLSPQDITTHAKIMNDHASWNGEKTIVITCSFTSGSASLKAYKLTPTGYDWGRSNTDRGNNPKGYAPSHYEKVQLVVSDRFLGFFMIPEQGSWNYNFTDVRHDADMKYDLILSNPKEFYHEIHRPSHFMNFSNEEN
;
A
#
# COMPACT_ATOMS: atom_id res chain seq x y z
N SER A 1 -41.13 3.99 24.97
CA SER A 1 -41.31 4.00 23.50
C SER A 1 -40.36 5.06 22.94
N LEU A 2 -39.10 4.77 22.66
CA LEU A 2 -38.57 4.09 21.46
C LEU A 2 -39.22 4.58 20.14
N LEU A 3 -38.52 5.48 19.45
CA LEU A 3 -38.50 5.71 17.99
C LEU A 3 -37.25 6.58 17.73
N LYS A 4 -36.08 5.97 17.55
CA LYS A 4 -35.48 5.49 16.28
C LYS A 4 -35.08 6.65 15.35
N TYR A 5 -33.82 7.05 15.47
CA TYR A 5 -33.01 7.64 14.39
C TYR A 5 -32.98 6.64 13.24
N HIS A 6 -33.60 6.99 12.11
CA HIS A 6 -33.42 6.27 10.86
C HIS A 6 -32.18 6.82 10.15
N GLY A 7 -31.32 5.88 9.75
CA GLY A 7 -30.12 6.15 8.98
C GLY A 7 -30.45 6.76 7.63
N GLU A 8 -29.74 7.81 7.29
CA GLU A 8 -29.68 8.31 5.92
C GLU A 8 -28.83 7.33 5.10
N THR A 9 -29.52 6.56 4.25
CA THR A 9 -28.90 5.86 3.13
C THR A 9 -28.31 6.90 2.19
N HIS A 10 -26.98 6.94 2.12
CA HIS A 10 -26.25 7.66 1.07
C HIS A 10 -26.77 7.19 -0.30
N THR A 11 -27.32 8.14 -1.04
CA THR A 11 -27.77 7.98 -2.41
C THR A 11 -26.55 7.69 -3.27
N SER A 12 -26.47 6.50 -3.87
CA SER A 12 -25.37 6.16 -4.78
C SER A 12 -25.42 7.08 -6.00
N GLN A 13 -24.40 7.92 -6.18
CA GLN A 13 -24.15 8.53 -7.48
C GLN A 13 -23.87 7.38 -8.47
N ALA A 14 -24.43 7.48 -9.69
CA ALA A 14 -24.30 6.48 -10.72
C ALA A 14 -22.80 6.22 -11.02
N GLN A 15 -22.29 5.05 -10.62
CA GLN A 15 -20.98 4.57 -11.02
C GLN A 15 -20.97 4.33 -12.53
N SER A 16 -19.87 4.74 -13.20
CA SER A 16 -19.67 4.37 -14.59
C SER A 16 -19.57 2.83 -14.69
N PRO A 17 -20.03 2.20 -15.80
CA PRO A 17 -20.05 0.73 -15.92
C PRO A 17 -18.68 0.06 -15.77
N ASP A 18 -17.60 0.84 -15.95
CA ASP A 18 -16.22 0.37 -15.96
C ASP A 18 -15.46 0.66 -14.65
N ASP A 19 -16.08 1.35 -13.69
CA ASP A 19 -15.46 1.62 -12.39
C ASP A 19 -15.59 0.39 -11.47
N PRO A 20 -14.48 -0.14 -10.93
CA PRO A 20 -14.54 -1.26 -10.02
C PRO A 20 -15.32 -0.89 -8.76
N LEU A 21 -16.14 -1.83 -8.27
CA LEU A 21 -16.81 -1.65 -6.99
C LEU A 21 -15.76 -1.67 -5.87
N LEU A 22 -15.72 -0.60 -5.08
CA LEU A 22 -14.73 -0.40 -4.03
C LEU A 22 -15.33 -0.79 -2.68
N HIS A 23 -14.69 -1.73 -1.98
CA HIS A 23 -15.09 -2.16 -0.65
C HIS A 23 -14.00 -1.88 0.38
N VAL A 24 -14.41 -1.43 1.56
CA VAL A 24 -13.53 -1.31 2.73
C VAL A 24 -14.08 -2.24 3.79
N SER A 25 -13.24 -3.13 4.35
CA SER A 25 -13.67 -4.05 5.40
C SER A 25 -14.09 -3.26 6.64
N SER A 26 -15.39 -3.18 6.89
CA SER A 26 -15.96 -2.60 8.10
C SER A 26 -16.02 -3.67 9.20
N ASP A 27 -14.86 -4.15 9.63
CA ASP A 27 -14.81 -4.97 10.84
C ASP A 27 -15.00 -4.05 12.07
N ASP A 28 -15.71 -4.53 13.09
CA ASP A 28 -15.81 -3.85 14.39
C ASP A 28 -14.42 -3.84 15.06
N VAL A 29 -13.60 -2.85 14.70
CA VAL A 29 -12.29 -2.62 15.31
C VAL A 29 -12.51 -1.97 16.67
N ASN A 30 -11.95 -2.56 17.72
CA ASN A 30 -11.96 -1.97 19.07
C ASN A 30 -11.39 -0.55 19.01
N GLY A 31 -12.16 0.44 19.50
CA GLY A 31 -11.93 1.87 19.29
C GLY A 31 -10.73 2.50 20.00
N THR A 32 -9.66 1.74 20.29
CA THR A 32 -8.50 2.19 21.08
C THR A 32 -7.25 2.54 20.26
N GLY A 33 -7.37 2.71 18.93
CA GLY A 33 -6.25 3.07 18.05
C GLY A 33 -6.57 4.20 17.06
N TYR A 34 -5.56 4.61 16.28
CA TYR A 34 -5.73 5.62 15.23
C TYR A 34 -6.72 5.17 14.16
N ARG A 35 -7.46 6.14 13.61
CA ARG A 35 -8.29 5.97 12.41
C ARG A 35 -7.56 6.51 11.20
N TYR A 36 -7.39 5.69 10.17
CA TYR A 36 -6.72 6.07 8.93
C TYR A 36 -7.75 6.44 7.86
N ILE A 37 -7.51 7.55 7.16
CA ILE A 37 -8.36 8.01 6.06
C ILE A 37 -7.54 7.96 4.76
N LEU A 38 -7.97 7.10 3.84
CA LEU A 38 -7.39 6.96 2.50
C LEU A 38 -8.22 7.77 1.48
N PRO A 39 -7.61 8.65 0.69
CA PRO A 39 -8.32 9.37 -0.38
C PRO A 39 -8.82 8.41 -1.46
N GLU A 40 -10.06 8.62 -1.90
CA GLU A 40 -10.67 7.80 -2.96
C GLU A 40 -9.87 7.86 -4.27
N ASN A 41 -9.32 9.04 -4.61
CA ASN A 41 -8.52 9.22 -5.82
C ASN A 41 -7.20 8.42 -5.80
N ILE A 42 -6.59 8.29 -4.63
CA ILE A 42 -5.40 7.44 -4.43
C ILE A 42 -5.79 5.99 -4.62
N PHE A 43 -6.86 5.53 -3.98
CA PHE A 43 -7.29 4.14 -4.07
C PHE A 43 -7.60 3.74 -5.52
N LYS A 44 -8.40 4.56 -6.22
CA LYS A 44 -8.74 4.34 -7.64
C LYS A 44 -7.49 4.27 -8.51
N LYS A 45 -6.58 5.25 -8.41
CA LYS A 45 -5.37 5.26 -9.24
C LYS A 45 -4.44 4.10 -8.90
N PHE A 46 -4.32 3.72 -7.62
CA PHE A 46 -3.49 2.58 -7.18
C PHE A 46 -3.99 1.26 -7.80
N ILE A 47 -5.31 1.04 -7.86
CA ILE A 47 -5.88 -0.10 -8.60
C ILE A 47 -5.53 -0.05 -10.08
N VAL A 48 -5.72 1.11 -10.73
CA VAL A 48 -5.52 1.27 -12.18
C VAL A 48 -4.07 0.99 -12.60
N ILE A 49 -3.10 1.35 -11.77
CA ILE A 49 -1.68 1.11 -12.10
C ILE A 49 -1.19 -0.29 -11.79
N SER A 50 -2.01 -1.13 -11.15
CA SER A 50 -1.62 -2.44 -10.66
C SER A 50 -1.77 -3.55 -11.70
N ASP A 51 -1.05 -4.65 -11.48
CA ASP A 51 -1.35 -5.94 -12.09
C ASP A 51 -2.19 -6.80 -11.14
N ARG A 52 -2.99 -7.73 -11.69
CA ARG A 52 -3.87 -8.60 -10.87
C ARG A 52 -3.15 -9.78 -10.22
N ARG A 53 -1.96 -10.13 -10.69
CA ARG A 53 -1.19 -11.30 -10.22
C ARG A 53 0.08 -10.89 -9.50
N THR A 54 0.68 -9.80 -9.93
CA THR A 54 1.95 -9.30 -9.42
C THR A 54 1.68 -8.19 -8.43
N GLN A 55 2.16 -8.37 -7.20
CA GLN A 55 2.00 -7.35 -6.17
C GLN A 55 2.80 -6.09 -6.52
N ILE A 56 2.21 -4.94 -6.23
CA ILE A 56 2.88 -3.64 -6.19
C ILE A 56 2.62 -3.02 -4.81
N ALA A 57 3.47 -2.13 -4.38
CA ALA A 57 3.41 -1.47 -3.10
C ALA A 57 3.75 0.03 -3.18
N GLY A 58 3.21 0.80 -2.25
CA GLY A 58 3.55 2.21 -2.06
C GLY A 58 3.68 2.57 -0.59
N TYR A 59 4.61 3.46 -0.28
CA TYR A 59 4.77 4.00 1.07
C TYR A 59 3.74 5.09 1.33
N LEU A 60 3.17 5.09 2.54
CA LEU A 60 2.13 6.01 2.96
C LEU A 60 2.73 7.14 3.77
N TYR A 61 2.40 8.38 3.41
CA TYR A 61 2.75 9.57 4.17
C TYR A 61 1.50 10.40 4.41
N GLY A 62 1.42 11.02 5.58
CA GLY A 62 0.24 11.78 5.95
C GLY A 62 0.41 12.62 7.20
N VAL A 63 -0.71 13.16 7.66
CA VAL A 63 -0.77 14.05 8.83
C VAL A 63 -2.01 13.76 9.66
N SER A 64 -1.99 14.19 10.92
CA SER A 64 -3.23 14.32 11.68
C SER A 64 -3.86 15.70 11.45
N PRO A 65 -5.19 15.78 11.30
CA PRO A 65 -5.89 17.06 11.38
C PRO A 65 -5.56 17.80 12.69
N PRO A 66 -5.41 19.14 12.67
CA PRO A 66 -5.06 19.91 13.87
C PRO A 66 -6.06 19.75 15.04
N ASP A 67 -7.32 19.49 14.71
CA ASP A 67 -8.44 19.32 15.64
C ASP A 67 -8.63 17.87 16.11
N ASN A 68 -8.01 16.89 15.42
CA ASN A 68 -8.20 15.47 15.73
C ASN A 68 -6.91 14.64 15.57
N PRO A 69 -6.06 14.57 16.62
CA PRO A 69 -4.81 13.81 16.56
C PRO A 69 -4.99 12.29 16.47
N GLN A 70 -6.19 11.76 16.75
CA GLN A 70 -6.50 10.33 16.63
C GLN A 70 -6.83 9.91 15.19
N VAL A 71 -6.92 10.85 14.27
CA VAL A 71 -7.11 10.60 12.83
C VAL A 71 -5.78 10.78 12.10
N LYS A 72 -5.52 9.90 11.14
CA LYS A 72 -4.37 9.94 10.23
C LYS A 72 -4.87 10.03 8.80
N GLU A 73 -4.74 11.19 8.19
CA GLU A 73 -5.10 11.41 6.80
C GLU A 73 -3.90 11.10 5.90
N ILE A 74 -4.03 10.07 5.06
CA ILE A 74 -3.01 9.71 4.07
C ILE A 74 -3.04 10.76 2.97
N ARG A 75 -1.98 11.56 2.85
CA ARG A 75 -1.88 12.65 1.87
C ARG A 75 -1.07 12.26 0.64
N CYS A 76 -0.11 11.35 0.80
CA CYS A 76 0.81 10.96 -0.25
C CYS A 76 1.03 9.45 -0.29
N VAL A 77 1.09 8.90 -1.50
CA VAL A 77 1.60 7.54 -1.75
C VAL A 77 2.86 7.63 -2.61
N VAL A 78 3.97 7.13 -2.09
CA VAL A 78 5.23 7.06 -2.82
C VAL A 78 5.37 5.68 -3.45
N LEU A 79 5.60 5.61 -4.76
CA LEU A 79 5.90 4.36 -5.46
C LEU A 79 7.41 4.27 -5.70
N PRO A 80 8.16 3.53 -4.87
CA PRO A 80 9.60 3.34 -5.08
C PRO A 80 9.88 2.40 -6.26
N PRO A 81 11.13 2.34 -6.75
CA PRO A 81 11.63 1.29 -7.63
C PRO A 81 11.38 -0.11 -7.06
N GLN A 82 10.56 -0.93 -7.72
CA GLN A 82 10.13 -2.21 -7.15
C GLN A 82 9.81 -3.28 -8.19
N TRP A 83 9.86 -4.52 -7.75
CA TRP A 83 9.28 -5.66 -8.47
C TRP A 83 8.53 -6.56 -7.47
N GLY A 84 7.66 -7.42 -7.97
CA GLY A 84 6.81 -8.24 -7.14
C GLY A 84 6.66 -9.66 -7.65
N THR A 85 6.07 -10.48 -6.80
CA THR A 85 5.59 -11.81 -7.11
C THR A 85 4.11 -11.86 -6.80
N HIS A 86 3.51 -13.05 -6.80
CA HIS A 86 2.13 -13.24 -6.34
C HIS A 86 2.00 -13.22 -4.80
N GLU A 87 3.10 -13.41 -4.07
CA GLU A 87 3.09 -13.54 -2.61
C GLU A 87 3.73 -12.33 -1.90
N THR A 88 4.63 -11.61 -2.55
CA THR A 88 5.38 -10.52 -1.90
C THR A 88 5.89 -9.48 -2.90
N VAL A 89 6.33 -8.34 -2.36
CA VAL A 89 6.96 -7.24 -3.08
C VAL A 89 8.41 -7.06 -2.62
N HIS A 90 9.27 -6.64 -3.54
CA HIS A 90 10.67 -6.34 -3.29
C HIS A 90 10.90 -4.84 -3.49
N LEU A 91 11.24 -4.18 -2.40
CA LEU A 91 11.47 -2.73 -2.32
C LEU A 91 12.96 -2.47 -2.06
N PRO A 92 13.48 -1.27 -2.40
CA PRO A 92 14.80 -0.86 -1.97
C PRO A 92 14.81 -0.65 -0.46
N ASN A 93 15.95 -0.87 0.17
CA ASN A 93 16.15 -0.71 1.61
C ASN A 93 16.04 0.76 2.04
N ILE A 94 16.34 1.70 1.14
CA ILE A 94 16.27 3.14 1.43
C ILE A 94 14.83 3.65 1.37
N LEU A 95 14.42 4.34 2.43
CA LEU A 95 13.10 4.99 2.47
C LEU A 95 13.09 6.27 1.62
N PRO A 96 11.88 6.68 1.15
CA PRO A 96 11.69 7.94 0.46
C PRO A 96 12.17 9.15 1.25
N GLU A 97 13.01 9.98 0.63
CA GLU A 97 13.38 11.31 1.12
C GLU A 97 12.96 12.36 0.08
N HIS A 98 12.26 13.40 0.54
CA HIS A 98 11.86 14.54 -0.29
C HIS A 98 11.46 15.71 0.60
N GLU A 99 11.65 16.94 0.13
CA GLU A 99 11.31 18.15 0.88
C GLU A 99 9.83 18.20 1.29
N SER A 100 8.93 17.73 0.42
CA SER A 100 7.50 17.64 0.70
C SER A 100 7.15 16.78 1.93
N PHE A 101 8.04 15.91 2.40
CA PHE A 101 7.81 15.07 3.57
C PHE A 101 8.11 15.77 4.90
N LYS A 102 8.72 16.96 4.91
CA LYS A 102 9.07 17.68 6.16
C LYS A 102 7.88 17.90 7.09
N ASP A 103 6.70 18.09 6.52
CA ASP A 103 5.45 18.34 7.26
C ASP A 103 4.55 17.10 7.37
N MET A 104 5.05 15.91 6.97
CA MET A 104 4.32 14.65 7.00
C MET A 104 5.06 13.61 7.83
N GLU A 105 4.31 12.62 8.35
CA GLU A 105 4.89 11.45 9.01
C GLU A 105 4.64 10.18 8.18
N PRO A 106 5.56 9.19 8.24
CA PRO A 106 5.33 7.89 7.61
C PRO A 106 4.19 7.16 8.33
N LEU A 107 3.25 6.62 7.56
CA LEU A 107 2.09 5.87 8.02
C LEU A 107 2.15 4.39 7.62
N GLY A 108 3.30 3.92 7.14
CA GLY A 108 3.52 2.54 6.72
C GLY A 108 3.40 2.37 5.21
N TRP A 109 2.73 1.33 4.73
CA TRP A 109 2.67 0.99 3.31
C TRP A 109 1.35 0.33 2.90
N ILE A 110 1.03 0.46 1.62
CA ILE A 110 -0.08 -0.23 0.95
C ILE A 110 0.49 -1.17 -0.10
N HIS A 111 -0.09 -2.35 -0.28
CA HIS A 111 0.22 -3.22 -1.41
C HIS A 111 -1.00 -3.94 -1.96
N THR A 112 -0.91 -4.33 -3.23
CA THR A 112 -1.91 -5.22 -3.83
C THR A 112 -1.66 -6.66 -3.43
N GLN A 113 -2.73 -7.45 -3.36
CA GLN A 113 -2.65 -8.90 -3.22
C GLN A 113 -3.61 -9.58 -4.21
N PRO A 114 -3.19 -10.66 -4.90
CA PRO A 114 -4.03 -11.32 -5.91
C PRO A 114 -5.30 -11.94 -5.36
N ASN A 115 -5.24 -12.40 -4.10
CA ASN A 115 -6.35 -13.06 -3.42
C ASN A 115 -6.61 -12.36 -2.08
N GLU A 116 -7.87 -12.25 -1.70
CA GLU A 116 -8.23 -11.76 -0.38
C GLU A 116 -7.88 -12.79 0.70
N LEU A 117 -7.00 -12.40 1.62
CA LEU A 117 -6.63 -13.22 2.77
C LEU A 117 -7.50 -12.88 4.00
N PRO A 118 -7.84 -13.88 4.84
CA PRO A 118 -8.52 -13.64 6.11
C PRO A 118 -7.59 -13.04 7.18
N GLN A 119 -6.27 -13.15 6.97
CA GLN A 119 -5.21 -12.77 7.88
C GLN A 119 -4.12 -11.98 7.16
N LEU A 120 -3.34 -11.19 7.92
CA LEU A 120 -2.13 -10.57 7.39
C LEU A 120 -1.09 -11.66 7.08
N SER A 121 -0.42 -11.57 5.93
CA SER A 121 0.51 -12.63 5.53
C SER A 121 1.77 -12.62 6.41
N PRO A 122 2.42 -13.77 6.64
CA PRO A 122 3.71 -13.82 7.32
C PRO A 122 4.79 -12.97 6.63
N GLN A 123 4.73 -12.86 5.30
CA GLN A 123 5.60 -12.02 4.49
C GLN A 123 5.40 -10.54 4.83
N ASP A 124 4.16 -10.07 4.94
CA ASP A 124 3.87 -8.66 5.27
C ASP A 124 4.33 -8.30 6.68
N ILE A 125 4.14 -9.20 7.65
CA ILE A 125 4.65 -9.01 9.02
C ILE A 125 6.16 -8.91 9.01
N THR A 126 6.83 -9.80 8.28
CA THR A 126 8.30 -9.82 8.16
C THR A 126 8.81 -8.54 7.50
N THR A 127 8.20 -8.13 6.39
CA THR A 127 8.56 -6.91 5.65
C THR A 127 8.35 -5.67 6.51
N HIS A 128 7.18 -5.51 7.12
CA HIS A 128 6.86 -4.35 7.94
C HIS A 128 7.77 -4.27 9.18
N ALA A 129 8.04 -5.39 9.85
CA ALA A 129 8.94 -5.42 11.01
C ALA A 129 10.40 -5.11 10.64
N LYS A 130 10.89 -5.58 9.48
CA LYS A 130 12.26 -5.27 9.01
C LYS A 130 12.41 -3.80 8.66
N ILE A 131 11.42 -3.21 7.96
CA ILE A 131 11.43 -1.77 7.68
C ILE A 131 11.44 -0.97 8.98
N MET A 132 10.61 -1.33 9.96
CA MET A 132 10.62 -0.68 11.28
C MET A 132 11.95 -0.82 12.02
N ASN A 133 12.60 -1.98 11.93
CA ASN A 133 13.89 -2.23 12.58
C ASN A 133 15.01 -1.36 11.98
N ASP A 134 14.97 -1.19 10.67
CA ASP A 134 16.03 -0.49 9.93
C ASP A 134 15.80 1.03 9.91
N HIS A 135 14.56 1.48 10.14
CA HIS A 135 14.16 2.89 10.04
C HIS A 135 13.43 3.38 11.29
N ALA A 136 14.17 4.06 12.18
CA ALA A 136 13.63 4.63 13.42
C ALA A 136 12.53 5.69 13.21
N SER A 137 12.35 6.20 11.99
CA SER A 137 11.25 7.11 11.64
C SER A 137 9.89 6.41 11.64
N TRP A 138 9.85 5.08 11.49
CA TRP A 138 8.62 4.29 11.53
C TRP A 138 8.24 3.98 12.97
N ASN A 139 7.13 4.57 13.41
CA ASN A 139 6.58 4.33 14.74
C ASN A 139 5.58 3.16 14.70
N GLY A 140 5.87 2.09 15.43
CA GLY A 140 5.03 0.87 15.46
C GLY A 140 3.58 1.07 15.90
N GLU A 141 3.26 2.19 16.57
CA GLU A 141 1.88 2.53 16.93
C GLU A 141 1.12 3.29 15.83
N LYS A 142 1.84 3.83 14.83
CA LYS A 142 1.31 4.71 13.77
C LYS A 142 1.48 4.17 12.36
N THR A 143 2.40 3.23 12.13
CA THR A 143 2.63 2.65 10.82
C THR A 143 1.77 1.41 10.63
N ILE A 144 1.14 1.30 9.46
CA ILE A 144 0.21 0.22 9.13
C ILE A 144 0.59 -0.48 7.83
N VAL A 145 0.03 -1.68 7.63
CA VAL A 145 0.01 -2.38 6.35
C VAL A 145 -1.42 -2.31 5.83
N ILE A 146 -1.62 -1.71 4.66
CA ILE A 146 -2.89 -1.76 3.94
C ILE A 146 -2.77 -2.84 2.86
N THR A 147 -3.65 -3.83 2.91
CA THR A 147 -3.77 -4.84 1.85
C THR A 147 -4.93 -4.47 0.93
N CYS A 148 -4.65 -4.42 -0.37
CA CYS A 148 -5.61 -4.17 -1.44
C CYS A 148 -5.83 -5.46 -2.23
N SER A 149 -6.91 -6.17 -1.95
CA SER A 149 -7.20 -7.47 -2.56
C SER A 149 -8.06 -7.30 -3.81
N PHE A 150 -7.74 -8.03 -4.87
CA PHE A 150 -8.63 -8.13 -6.02
C PHE A 150 -9.65 -9.25 -5.83
N THR A 151 -10.92 -8.90 -6.02
CA THR A 151 -12.06 -9.82 -6.01
C THR A 151 -12.76 -9.74 -7.37
N SER A 152 -13.66 -10.68 -7.67
CA SER A 152 -14.35 -10.71 -8.97
C SER A 152 -15.19 -9.44 -9.19
N GLY A 153 -14.67 -8.51 -9.99
CA GLY A 153 -15.32 -7.23 -10.30
C GLY A 153 -15.16 -6.13 -9.25
N SER A 154 -14.35 -6.35 -8.22
CA SER A 154 -14.19 -5.39 -7.12
C SER A 154 -12.78 -5.42 -6.51
N ALA A 155 -12.51 -4.47 -5.62
CA ALA A 155 -11.30 -4.46 -4.80
C ALA A 155 -11.67 -4.22 -3.33
N SER A 156 -11.02 -4.92 -2.41
CA SER A 156 -11.25 -4.81 -0.96
C SER A 156 -10.00 -4.31 -0.24
N LEU A 157 -10.18 -3.37 0.69
CA LEU A 157 -9.11 -2.87 1.57
C LEU A 157 -9.25 -3.40 2.99
N LYS A 158 -8.11 -3.82 3.56
CA LYS A 158 -7.95 -4.08 5.00
C LYS A 158 -6.69 -3.37 5.49
N ALA A 159 -6.68 -2.96 6.75
CA ALA A 159 -5.54 -2.32 7.36
C ALA A 159 -5.15 -3.02 8.67
N TYR A 160 -3.85 -3.16 8.88
CA TYR A 160 -3.28 -3.89 10.01
C TYR A 160 -2.14 -3.10 10.64
N LYS A 161 -1.96 -3.25 11.94
CA LYS A 161 -0.79 -2.79 12.69
C LYS A 161 -0.10 -4.00 13.31
N LEU A 162 1.22 -3.97 13.43
CA LEU A 162 1.93 -5.01 14.17
C LEU A 162 1.75 -4.83 15.68
N THR A 163 1.65 -5.94 16.39
CA THR A 163 1.79 -5.96 17.85
C THR A 163 3.29 -6.00 18.20
N PRO A 164 3.68 -5.70 19.46
CA PRO A 164 5.07 -5.85 19.88
C PRO A 164 5.63 -7.25 19.65
N THR A 165 4.82 -8.29 19.86
CA THR A 165 5.21 -9.68 19.61
C THR A 165 5.38 -9.97 18.12
N GLY A 166 4.52 -9.40 17.26
CA GLY A 166 4.65 -9.49 15.81
C GLY A 166 5.88 -8.79 15.26
N TYR A 167 6.25 -7.63 15.83
CA TYR A 167 7.49 -6.94 15.50
C TYR A 167 8.72 -7.80 15.84
N ASP A 168 8.78 -8.34 17.06
CA ASP A 168 9.90 -9.19 17.50
C ASP A 168 10.05 -10.46 16.67
N TRP A 169 8.93 -11.10 16.34
CA TRP A 169 8.92 -12.25 15.45
C TRP A 169 9.33 -11.87 14.02
N GLY A 170 8.75 -10.81 13.45
CA GLY A 170 8.97 -10.42 12.06
C GLY A 170 10.41 -9.99 11.77
N ARG A 171 11.06 -9.26 12.69
CA ARG A 171 12.46 -8.86 12.52
C ARG A 171 13.45 -10.03 12.60
N SER A 172 13.10 -11.08 13.33
CA SER A 172 13.94 -12.28 13.47
C SER A 172 13.63 -13.37 12.45
N ASN A 173 12.50 -13.27 11.74
CA ASN A 173 12.09 -14.27 10.75
C ASN A 173 12.98 -14.26 9.50
N THR A 174 13.48 -15.45 9.15
CA THR A 174 14.27 -15.72 7.94
C THR A 174 13.55 -16.63 6.95
N ASP A 175 12.48 -17.31 7.37
CA ASP A 175 11.71 -18.20 6.52
C ASP A 175 10.73 -17.40 5.66
N ARG A 176 10.83 -17.58 4.34
CA ARG A 176 10.01 -16.87 3.32
C ARG A 176 8.81 -17.69 2.86
N GLY A 177 8.63 -18.91 3.38
CA GLY A 177 7.48 -19.74 3.05
C GLY A 177 6.17 -19.22 3.66
N ASN A 178 5.05 -19.82 3.24
CA ASN A 178 3.71 -19.43 3.68
C ASN A 178 3.34 -19.87 5.10
N ASN A 179 4.10 -20.79 5.70
CA ASN A 179 3.86 -21.30 7.06
C ASN A 179 5.15 -21.28 7.89
N PRO A 180 5.75 -20.10 8.13
CA PRO A 180 7.00 -20.00 8.85
C PRO A 180 6.80 -20.33 10.33
N LYS A 181 7.82 -20.92 10.95
CA LYS A 181 7.77 -21.34 12.35
C LYS A 181 7.50 -20.14 13.27
N GLY A 182 6.53 -20.31 14.16
CA GLY A 182 6.19 -19.31 15.18
C GLY A 182 5.24 -18.20 14.71
N TYR A 183 4.81 -18.20 13.45
CA TYR A 183 3.72 -17.32 12.99
C TYR A 183 2.46 -17.53 13.84
N ALA A 184 1.82 -16.43 14.25
CA ALA A 184 0.57 -16.45 15.00
C ALA A 184 -0.31 -15.24 14.65
N PRO A 185 -1.65 -15.38 14.64
CA PRO A 185 -2.57 -14.26 14.44
C PRO A 185 -2.48 -13.15 15.50
N SER A 186 -1.84 -13.40 16.64
CA SER A 186 -1.57 -12.39 17.69
C SER A 186 -0.45 -11.42 17.33
N HIS A 187 0.22 -11.60 16.19
CA HIS A 187 1.29 -10.73 15.69
C HIS A 187 0.79 -9.42 15.07
N TYR A 188 -0.51 -9.31 14.81
CA TYR A 188 -1.09 -8.13 14.20
C TYR A 188 -2.49 -7.87 14.75
N GLU A 189 -2.91 -6.62 14.63
CA GLU A 189 -4.26 -6.16 14.97
C GLU A 189 -4.84 -5.44 13.75
N LYS A 190 -6.14 -5.62 13.51
CA LYS A 190 -6.84 -4.82 12.50
C LYS A 190 -6.99 -3.39 13.02
N VAL A 191 -6.86 -2.41 12.12
CA VAL A 191 -7.07 -0.99 12.43
C VAL A 191 -8.16 -0.38 11.57
N GLN A 192 -8.75 0.72 12.03
CA GLN A 192 -9.85 1.35 11.32
C GLN A 192 -9.31 2.12 10.10
N LEU A 193 -9.78 1.71 8.91
CA LEU A 193 -9.53 2.38 7.64
C LEU A 193 -10.84 2.91 7.07
N VAL A 194 -10.83 4.14 6.57
CA VAL A 194 -11.98 4.79 5.92
C VAL A 194 -11.51 5.34 4.59
N VAL A 195 -12.27 5.11 3.52
CA VAL A 195 -12.07 5.79 2.24
C VAL A 195 -12.89 7.07 2.22
N SER A 196 -12.31 8.18 1.77
CA SER A 196 -12.99 9.47 1.73
C SER A 196 -12.71 10.22 0.42
N ASP A 197 -13.74 10.91 -0.06
CA ASP A 197 -13.73 11.84 -1.19
C ASP A 197 -13.53 13.30 -0.76
N ARG A 198 -13.45 13.57 0.55
CA ARG A 198 -13.39 14.93 1.12
C ARG A 198 -12.10 15.67 0.78
N PHE A 199 -11.05 14.96 0.41
CA PHE A 199 -9.78 15.54 -0.01
C PHE A 199 -9.07 14.62 -1.00
N LEU A 200 -8.13 15.21 -1.74
CA LEU A 200 -7.30 14.48 -2.68
C LEU A 200 -5.93 14.19 -2.06
N GLY A 201 -5.44 12.98 -2.27
CA GLY A 201 -4.02 12.67 -2.10
C GLY A 201 -3.25 12.85 -3.40
N PHE A 202 -1.92 12.78 -3.33
CA PHE A 202 -1.03 12.82 -4.49
C PHE A 202 -0.05 11.65 -4.48
N PHE A 203 0.59 11.41 -5.63
CA PHE A 203 1.65 10.42 -5.77
C PHE A 203 3.02 11.07 -5.89
N MET A 204 4.03 10.36 -5.40
CA MET A 204 5.42 10.62 -5.75
C MET A 204 6.00 9.36 -6.38
N ILE A 205 6.80 9.53 -7.43
CA ILE A 205 7.41 8.45 -8.19
C ILE A 205 8.90 8.73 -8.38
N PRO A 206 9.71 7.76 -8.81
CA PRO A 206 11.13 7.99 -9.04
C PRO A 206 11.32 9.06 -10.11
N GLU A 207 12.20 10.03 -9.86
CA GLU A 207 12.53 11.08 -10.83
C GLU A 207 13.16 10.49 -12.09
N GLN A 208 14.05 9.51 -11.89
CA GLN A 208 14.70 8.78 -12.97
C GLN A 208 14.17 7.35 -13.06
N GLY A 209 13.93 6.92 -14.29
CA GLY A 209 13.51 5.56 -14.60
C GLY A 209 12.03 5.31 -14.30
N SER A 210 11.76 4.09 -13.85
CA SER A 210 10.43 3.54 -13.67
C SER A 210 10.20 3.28 -12.18
N TRP A 211 8.95 3.25 -11.71
CA TRP A 211 8.64 2.61 -10.42
C TRP A 211 8.54 1.09 -10.58
N ASN A 212 8.08 0.60 -11.73
CA ASN A 212 7.89 -0.81 -12.04
C ASN A 212 9.14 -1.43 -12.70
N TYR A 213 9.82 -2.33 -11.99
CA TYR A 213 10.98 -3.10 -12.46
C TYR A 213 10.63 -4.55 -12.81
N ASN A 214 9.36 -4.97 -12.82
CA ASN A 214 8.99 -6.37 -13.12
C ASN A 214 9.44 -6.87 -14.51
N PHE A 215 9.69 -5.98 -15.46
CA PHE A 215 10.22 -6.34 -16.80
C PHE A 215 11.72 -6.05 -16.97
N THR A 216 12.37 -5.51 -15.93
CA THR A 216 13.79 -5.15 -15.89
C THR A 216 14.37 -5.44 -14.50
N ASP A 217 13.99 -6.57 -13.92
CA ASP A 217 14.30 -6.98 -12.55
C ASP A 217 15.81 -7.05 -12.27
N VAL A 218 16.60 -7.45 -13.28
CA VAL A 218 18.08 -7.42 -13.24
C VAL A 218 18.68 -6.02 -13.02
N ARG A 219 17.89 -4.94 -13.20
CA ARG A 219 18.31 -3.56 -12.92
C ARG A 219 17.87 -3.07 -11.54
N HIS A 220 17.09 -3.86 -10.81
CA HIS A 220 16.73 -3.57 -9.43
C HIS A 220 17.82 -4.08 -8.50
N ASP A 221 18.19 -3.26 -7.51
CA ASP A 221 19.13 -3.63 -6.46
C ASP A 221 18.56 -3.17 -5.12
N ALA A 222 18.73 -3.96 -4.07
CA ALA A 222 18.16 -3.65 -2.75
C ALA A 222 18.75 -2.37 -2.15
N ASP A 223 20.01 -2.03 -2.46
CA ASP A 223 20.70 -0.85 -1.95
C ASP A 223 20.68 0.32 -2.94
N MET A 224 19.86 0.24 -3.98
CA MET A 224 19.73 1.32 -4.97
C MET A 224 19.17 2.59 -4.33
N LYS A 225 19.70 3.74 -4.77
CA LYS A 225 19.20 5.07 -4.42
C LYS A 225 18.26 5.58 -5.50
N TYR A 226 17.29 6.39 -5.09
CA TYR A 226 16.35 7.02 -6.01
C TYR A 226 15.92 8.39 -5.47
N ASP A 227 15.83 9.34 -6.39
CA ASP A 227 15.21 10.65 -6.14
C ASP A 227 13.74 10.60 -6.54
N LEU A 228 12.95 11.57 -6.05
CA LEU A 228 11.51 11.58 -6.23
C LEU A 228 11.01 12.84 -6.92
N ILE A 229 9.98 12.68 -7.73
CA ILE A 229 9.25 13.77 -8.36
C ILE A 229 7.75 13.67 -8.07
N LEU A 230 7.09 14.82 -7.95
CA LEU A 230 5.64 14.93 -7.88
C LEU A 230 5.03 14.62 -9.25
N SER A 231 4.55 13.40 -9.45
CA SER A 231 3.93 12.98 -10.70
C SER A 231 3.03 11.76 -10.48
N ASN A 232 2.09 11.57 -11.39
CA ASN A 232 1.20 10.42 -11.35
C ASN A 232 1.88 9.17 -11.92
N PRO A 233 1.74 8.00 -11.27
CA PRO A 233 2.30 6.77 -11.78
C PRO A 233 1.64 6.33 -13.08
N LYS A 234 2.48 5.75 -13.94
CA LYS A 234 2.06 5.06 -15.16
C LYS A 234 1.55 3.66 -14.84
N GLU A 235 0.70 3.13 -15.72
CA GLU A 235 0.06 1.83 -15.57
C GLU A 235 1.08 0.70 -15.64
N PHE A 236 0.83 -0.45 -15.00
CA PHE A 236 1.78 -1.57 -14.91
C PHE A 236 2.42 -1.94 -16.26
N TYR A 237 1.63 -1.97 -17.34
CA TYR A 237 2.07 -2.32 -18.69
C TYR A 237 2.39 -1.10 -19.57
N HIS A 238 2.64 0.07 -19.01
CA HIS A 238 3.05 1.23 -19.79
C HIS A 238 4.40 0.96 -20.49
N GLU A 239 4.59 1.50 -21.70
CA GLU A 239 5.77 1.23 -22.56
C GLU A 239 7.11 1.49 -21.85
N ILE A 240 7.18 2.55 -21.05
CA ILE A 240 8.36 2.94 -20.25
C ILE A 240 8.84 1.85 -19.29
N HIS A 241 7.94 0.97 -18.84
CA HIS A 241 8.28 -0.12 -17.91
C HIS A 241 8.86 -1.34 -18.63
N ARG A 242 8.64 -1.46 -19.93
CA ARG A 242 8.95 -2.65 -20.73
C ARG A 242 9.67 -2.31 -22.04
N PRO A 243 10.76 -1.51 -22.03
CA PRO A 243 11.43 -1.02 -23.23
C PRO A 243 11.97 -2.15 -24.12
N SER A 244 12.40 -3.27 -23.53
CA SER A 244 12.88 -4.45 -24.28
C SER A 244 11.85 -5.01 -25.25
N HIS A 245 10.56 -4.95 -24.89
CA HIS A 245 9.49 -5.45 -25.76
C HIS A 245 9.36 -4.61 -27.03
N PHE A 246 9.71 -3.33 -27.00
CA PHE A 246 9.59 -2.42 -28.14
C PHE A 246 10.87 -2.37 -28.98
N MET A 247 12.04 -2.49 -28.35
CA MET A 247 13.34 -2.51 -29.05
C MET A 247 13.56 -3.81 -29.85
N ASN A 248 12.91 -4.91 -29.45
CA ASN A 248 13.04 -6.18 -30.17
C ASN A 248 12.31 -6.15 -31.53
N PHE A 249 11.21 -5.40 -31.64
CA PHE A 249 10.51 -5.24 -32.93
C PHE A 249 11.34 -4.46 -33.97
N SER A 250 12.17 -3.50 -33.54
CA SER A 250 13.02 -2.73 -34.48
C SER A 250 14.22 -3.51 -35.02
N ASN A 251 14.56 -4.66 -34.43
CA ASN A 251 15.71 -5.46 -34.85
C ASN A 251 15.38 -6.51 -35.92
N GLU A 252 14.09 -6.75 -36.21
CA GLU A 252 13.65 -7.71 -37.25
C GLU A 252 13.46 -7.05 -38.64
N GLU A 253 13.66 -5.74 -38.78
CA GLU A 253 13.58 -5.00 -40.05
C GLU A 253 14.95 -4.77 -40.74
N ASN A 254 16.02 -5.47 -40.33
CA ASN A 254 17.33 -5.50 -41.01
C ASN A 254 17.76 -6.93 -41.33
#